data_AF-A0A2D6FE41-F1
#
_entry.id   AF-A0A2D6FE41-F1
#
_cell.length_a   1.000
_cell.length_b   1.000
_cell.length_c   1.000
_cell.angle_alpha   90.00
_cell.angle_beta   90.00
_cell.angle_gamma   90.00
#
_symmetry.space_group_name_H-M   'P 1'
#
loop_
_entity.id
_entity.type
_entity.pdbx_description
1 polymer ?
#
loop_
_entity_poly.entity_id
_entity_poly.type
_entity_poly.pdbx_seq_one_letter_code
_entity_poly.pdbx_strand_id
1 'polypeptide(L)' 'MLTDWHWYKDLTDEQRNLYEELVQIETEIFLSPRDCKQLVKGLTRIGIKTPKQLREWFTALAEAEKD' A
#
# COMPACT_ATOMS: atom_id res chain seq x y z
N MET A 1 -23.12 8.54 -2.29
CA MET A 1 -21.74 8.01 -2.40
C MET A 1 -21.38 7.38 -1.06
N LEU A 2 -20.49 6.37 -1.03
CA LEU A 2 -19.97 5.62 0.14
C LEU A 2 -20.40 4.13 0.20
N THR A 3 -20.23 3.38 -0.88
CA THR A 3 -20.25 1.89 -0.85
C THR A 3 -18.86 1.28 -0.68
N ASP A 4 -17.79 2.07 -0.79
CA ASP A 4 -16.41 1.57 -0.94
C ASP A 4 -15.67 1.26 0.38
N TRP A 5 -16.35 1.15 1.52
CA TRP A 5 -15.69 0.81 2.80
C TRP A 5 -15.71 -0.69 3.14
N HIS A 6 -16.38 -1.52 2.32
CA HIS A 6 -16.55 -2.95 2.63
C HIS A 6 -15.24 -3.74 2.54
N TRP A 7 -14.35 -3.40 1.60
CA TRP A 7 -13.12 -4.16 1.39
C TRP A 7 -12.04 -3.89 2.44
N TYR A 8 -12.06 -2.74 3.11
CA TYR A 8 -11.10 -2.39 4.17
C TYR A 8 -11.29 -3.28 5.41
N LYS A 9 -12.52 -3.76 5.63
CA LYS A 9 -12.83 -4.77 6.66
C LYS A 9 -12.24 -6.15 6.35
N ASP A 10 -12.04 -6.46 5.06
CA ASP A 10 -11.44 -7.73 4.60
C ASP A 10 -9.90 -7.75 4.68
N LEU A 11 -9.28 -6.63 5.05
CA LEU A 11 -7.84 -6.55 5.24
C LEU A 11 -7.46 -6.99 6.65
N THR A 12 -6.31 -7.65 6.75
CA THR A 12 -5.66 -7.87 8.05
C THR A 12 -5.13 -6.55 8.61
N ASP A 13 -4.79 -6.50 9.90
CA ASP A 13 -4.25 -5.30 10.53
C ASP A 13 -2.94 -4.85 9.87
N GLU A 14 -2.06 -5.79 9.53
CA GLU A 14 -0.83 -5.52 8.77
C GLU A 14 -1.14 -4.86 7.43
N GLN A 15 -2.15 -5.35 6.71
CA GLN A 15 -2.57 -4.82 5.41
C GLN A 15 -3.19 -3.43 5.55
N ARG A 16 -3.99 -3.18 6.58
CA ARG A 16 -4.56 -1.85 6.85
C ARG A 16 -3.47 -0.81 7.12
N ASN A 17 -2.47 -1.16 7.92
CA ASN A 17 -1.35 -0.27 8.21
C ASN A 17 -0.55 0.08 6.95
N LEU A 18 -0.34 -0.88 6.05
CA LEU A 18 0.33 -0.62 4.77
C LEU A 18 -0.52 0.24 3.83
N TYR A 19 -1.84 0.06 3.81
CA TYR A 19 -2.73 0.90 3.03
C TYR A 19 -2.69 2.37 3.48
N GLU A 20 -2.76 2.60 4.80
CA GLU A 20 -2.69 3.96 5.35
C GLU A 20 -1.36 4.63 5.04
N GLU A 21 -0.26 3.87 5.12
CA GLU A 21 1.06 4.36 4.75
C GLU A 21 1.16 4.68 3.26
N LEU A 22 0.62 3.82 2.36
CA LEU A 22 0.60 4.08 0.92
C LEU A 22 -0.12 5.39 0.57
N VAL A 23 -1.28 5.64 1.21
CA VAL A 23 -2.05 6.88 1.03
C VAL A 23 -1.28 8.11 1.51
N GLN A 24 -0.38 7.95 2.49
CA GLN A 24 0.46 9.04 3.01
C GLN A 24 1.72 9.29 2.18
N ILE A 25 2.37 8.22 1.69
CA ILE A 25 3.61 8.31 0.89
C ILE A 25 3.34 8.97 -0.45
N GLU A 26 2.24 8.61 -1.10
CA GLU A 26 1.83 9.28 -2.33
C GLU A 26 0.45 9.90 -2.14
N THR A 27 0.45 11.20 -1.86
CA THR A 27 -0.77 12.03 -1.81
C THR A 27 -1.52 12.12 -3.15
N GLU A 28 -0.99 11.51 -4.22
CA GLU A 28 -1.56 11.56 -5.58
C GLU A 28 -1.87 10.18 -6.18
N ILE A 29 -1.78 9.09 -5.41
CA ILE A 29 -2.23 7.77 -5.87
C ILE A 29 -3.76 7.80 -6.01
N PHE A 30 -4.23 8.07 -7.23
CA PHE A 30 -5.60 7.82 -7.65
C PHE A 30 -5.79 6.33 -8.00
N LEU A 31 -5.55 5.44 -7.03
CA LEU A 31 -5.90 4.04 -7.19
C LEU A 31 -7.34 3.81 -6.78
N SER A 32 -8.04 2.97 -7.55
CA SER A 32 -9.34 2.50 -7.12
C SER A 32 -9.18 1.69 -5.82
N PRO A 33 -10.22 1.62 -4.97
CA PRO A 33 -10.13 0.85 -3.73
C PRO A 33 -9.81 -0.65 -3.97
N ARG A 34 -10.21 -1.18 -5.13
CA ARG A 34 -9.84 -2.54 -5.58
C ARG A 34 -8.34 -2.67 -5.81
N ASP A 35 -7.73 -1.69 -6.46
CA ASP A 35 -6.30 -1.73 -6.81
C ASP A 35 -5.46 -1.57 -5.55
N CYS A 36 -5.85 -0.69 -4.63
CA CYS A 36 -5.26 -0.59 -3.29
C CYS A 36 -5.28 -1.92 -2.54
N LYS A 37 -6.43 -2.62 -2.55
CA LYS A 37 -6.56 -3.94 -1.94
C LYS A 37 -5.59 -4.96 -2.55
N GLN A 38 -5.45 -4.97 -3.87
CA GLN A 38 -4.55 -5.90 -4.56
C GLN A 38 -3.08 -5.56 -4.31
N LEU A 39 -2.72 -4.29 -4.33
CA LEU A 39 -1.37 -3.79 -4.07
C LEU A 39 -0.90 -4.21 -2.68
N VAL A 40 -1.69 -3.92 -1.64
CA VAL A 40 -1.37 -4.29 -0.26
C VAL A 40 -1.27 -5.81 -0.07
N LYS A 41 -2.14 -6.58 -0.73
CA LYS A 41 -2.05 -8.05 -0.74
C LYS A 41 -0.80 -8.56 -1.46
N GLY A 42 -0.39 -7.90 -2.54
CA GLY A 42 0.84 -8.20 -3.27
C GLY A 42 2.07 -7.94 -2.39
N LEU A 43 2.16 -6.74 -1.80
CA LEU A 43 3.24 -6.31 -0.92
C LEU A 43 3.43 -7.25 0.27
N THR A 44 2.33 -7.62 0.93
CA THR A 44 2.39 -8.57 2.06
C THR A 44 2.84 -9.97 1.65
N ARG A 45 2.47 -10.45 0.45
CA ARG A 45 2.92 -11.74 -0.08
C ARG A 45 4.41 -11.79 -0.40
N ILE A 46 5.01 -10.66 -0.80
CA ILE A 46 6.44 -10.58 -1.08
C ILE A 46 7.29 -10.24 0.16
N GLY A 47 6.67 -10.15 1.33
CA GLY A 47 7.38 -9.97 2.61
C GLY A 47 7.41 -8.55 3.16
N ILE A 48 6.78 -7.58 2.48
CA ILE A 48 6.62 -6.22 2.99
C ILE A 48 5.39 -6.21 3.91
N LYS A 49 5.62 -6.20 5.22
CA LYS A 49 4.57 -6.33 6.24
C LYS A 49 4.41 -5.09 7.13
N THR A 50 5.38 -4.18 7.08
CA THR A 50 5.40 -3.00 7.92
C THR A 50 5.53 -1.72 7.10
N PRO A 51 4.97 -0.60 7.57
CA PRO A 51 5.14 0.71 6.94
C PRO A 51 6.61 1.10 6.73
N LYS A 52 7.50 0.72 7.66
CA LYS A 52 8.94 0.96 7.54
C LYS A 52 9.53 0.23 6.32
N GLN A 53 9.25 -1.06 6.17
CA GLN A 53 9.72 -1.84 5.02
C GLN A 53 9.18 -1.29 3.70
N LEU A 54 7.94 -0.81 3.70
CA LEU A 54 7.34 -0.18 2.53
C LEU A 54 8.09 1.08 2.12
N ARG A 55 8.39 1.98 3.08
CA ARG A 55 9.19 3.18 2.82
C ARG A 55 10.59 2.85 2.30
N GLU A 56 11.27 1.89 2.93
CA GLU A 56 12.59 1.44 2.50
C GLU A 56 12.57 0.91 1.06
N TRP A 57 11.52 0.15 0.70
CA TRP A 57 11.34 -0.38 -0.64
C TRP A 57 11.10 0.74 -1.68
N PHE A 58 10.25 1.72 -1.36
CA PHE A 58 10.04 2.88 -2.23
C PHE A 58 11.32 3.70 -2.43
N THR A 59 12.09 3.95 -1.36
CA THR A 59 13.37 4.65 -1.48
C THR A 59 14.33 3.90 -2.38
N ALA A 60 14.46 2.58 -2.20
CA ALA A 60 15.33 1.75 -3.03
C ALA A 60 14.92 1.75 -4.51
N LEU A 61 13.61 1.75 -4.80
CA LEU A 61 13.11 1.90 -6.18
C LEU A 61 13.46 3.27 -6.77
N ALA A 62 13.22 4.35 -6.02
CA ALA A 62 13.50 5.70 -6.48
C ALA A 62 15.01 5.97 -6.67
N GLU A 63 15.87 5.23 -5.99
CA GLU A 63 17.31 5.22 -6.22
C GLU A 63 17.69 4.43 -7.48
N ALA A 64 17.09 3.25 -7.68
CA ALA A 64 17.35 2.42 -8.85
C ALA A 64 16.89 3.04 -10.18
N GLU A 65 15.86 3.89 -10.18
CA GLU A 65 15.41 4.62 -11.38
C GLU A 65 16.29 5.80 -11.79
N LYS A 66 17.26 6.18 -10.95
CA LYS A 66 18.20 7.30 -11.21
C LYS A 66 19.52 6.87 -11.85
N ASP A 67 19.78 5.56 -11.92
CA ASP A 67 20.93 4.94 -12.61
C ASP A 67 20.60 4.58 -14.07
#